data_AF-A0A7J8YTF5-F1
#
_entry.id   AF-A0A7J8YTF5-F1
#
_cell.length_a   1.000
_cell.length_b   1.000
_cell.length_c   1.000
_cell.angle_alpha   90.00
_cell.angle_beta   90.00
_cell.angle_gamma   90.00
#
_symmetry.space_group_name_H-M   'P 1'
#
loop_
_entity.id
_entity.type
_entity.pdbx_description
1 polymer ?
#
loop_
_entity_poly.entity_id
_entity_poly.type
_entity_poly.pdbx_seq_one_letter_code
_entity_poly.pdbx_strand_id
1 'polypeptide(L)'
;MMTTLKEEIAELKGELTIYKAGLGNGGFAVVAPKPSVDVPEPKEFKGTRFRRDVDNFLWGVEQYFCAKGIMNDATKVITAAMYLSDVALLWWRRRSTNVRRGGTKIGT
;
A
#
# COMPACT_ATOMS: atom_id res chain seq x y z
N MET A 1 20.00 27.70 34.96
CA MET A 1 19.43 27.67 33.59
C MET A 1 20.37 27.00 32.59
N MET A 2 21.64 27.41 32.46
CA MET A 2 22.58 26.71 31.56
C MET A 2 22.97 25.30 32.03
N THR A 3 23.01 25.08 33.35
CA THR A 3 23.34 23.79 33.97
C THR A 3 22.23 22.77 33.80
N THR A 4 20.98 23.20 33.99
CA THR A 4 19.79 22.36 33.83
C THR A 4 19.61 21.89 32.39
N LEU A 5 19.84 22.75 31.39
CA LEU A 5 19.80 22.35 29.98
C LEU A 5 20.89 21.33 29.60
N LYS A 6 22.03 21.35 30.29
CA LYS A 6 23.12 20.40 30.03
C LYS A 6 22.79 19.01 30.58
N GLU A 7 22.10 18.94 31.71
CA GLU A 7 21.53 17.70 32.26
C GLU A 7 20.43 17.16 31.33
N GLU A 8 19.53 18.05 30.88
CA GLU A 8 18.55 17.89 29.80
C GLU A 8 19.08 17.03 28.62
N ILE A 9 20.15 17.54 28.03
CA ILE A 9 20.80 16.98 26.85
C ILE A 9 21.54 15.67 27.16
N ALA A 10 22.09 15.52 28.36
CA ALA A 10 22.78 14.30 28.75
C ALA A 10 21.80 13.13 28.92
N GLU A 11 20.64 13.40 29.52
CA GLU A 11 19.55 12.43 29.69
C GLU A 11 18.96 12.00 28.34
N LEU A 12 18.60 12.94 27.47
CA LEU A 12 18.08 12.64 26.13
C LEU A 12 19.07 11.86 25.25
N LYS A 13 20.37 12.11 25.40
CA LYS A 13 21.41 11.32 24.72
C LYS A 13 21.48 9.90 25.26
N GLY A 14 21.28 9.71 26.56
CA GLY A 14 21.16 8.40 27.19
C GLY A 14 19.98 7.60 26.63
N GLU A 15 18.80 8.22 26.58
CA GLU A 15 17.58 7.60 26.03
C GLU A 15 17.71 7.23 24.56
N LEU A 16 18.28 8.13 23.74
CA LEU A 16 18.54 7.85 22.32
C LEU A 16 19.53 6.69 22.13
N THR A 17 20.50 6.55 23.02
CA THR A 17 21.47 5.44 22.96
C THR A 17 20.79 4.11 23.29
N ILE A 18 19.87 4.09 24.26
CA ILE A 18 19.07 2.90 24.60
C ILE A 18 18.12 2.54 23.45
N TYR A 19 17.40 3.51 22.89
CA TYR A 19 16.52 3.29 21.74
C TYR A 19 17.30 2.77 20.52
N LYS A 20 18.48 3.36 20.24
CA LYS A 20 19.35 2.94 19.14
C LYS A 20 19.98 1.57 19.39
N ALA A 21 20.28 1.20 20.63
CA ALA A 21 20.75 -0.16 20.96
C ALA A 21 19.63 -1.19 20.79
N GLY A 22 18.37 -0.83 21.13
CA GLY A 22 17.19 -1.66 20.87
C GLY A 22 16.91 -1.86 19.37
N LEU A 23 17.17 -0.83 18.55
CA LEU A 23 17.04 -0.90 17.10
C LEU A 23 18.26 -1.56 16.42
N GLY A 24 19.45 -1.41 17.02
CA GLY A 24 20.74 -1.75 16.42
C GLY A 24 21.25 -3.15 16.73
N ASN A 25 20.62 -3.90 17.65
CA ASN A 25 21.06 -5.24 18.00
C ASN A 25 20.26 -6.38 17.34
N GLY A 26 19.51 -6.06 16.28
CA GLY A 26 18.89 -7.03 15.38
C GLY A 26 19.76 -7.30 14.16
N GLY A 27 21.00 -7.79 14.34
CA GLY A 27 21.76 -8.33 13.23
C GLY A 27 20.95 -9.44 12.57
N PHE A 28 20.63 -9.31 11.26
CA PHE A 28 19.86 -10.26 10.45
C PHE A 28 18.97 -11.19 11.27
N ALA A 29 18.10 -10.62 12.10
CA ALA A 29 16.96 -11.37 12.55
C ALA A 29 16.16 -11.52 11.27
N VAL A 30 16.24 -12.70 10.65
CA VAL A 30 15.16 -13.24 9.83
C VAL A 30 13.92 -12.80 10.57
N VAL A 31 13.22 -11.79 10.03
CA VAL A 31 11.90 -11.44 10.50
C VAL A 31 11.18 -12.76 10.36
N ALA A 32 11.00 -13.46 11.48
CA ALA A 32 10.22 -14.68 11.53
C ALA A 32 8.99 -14.36 10.71
N PRO A 33 8.69 -15.10 9.62
CA PRO A 33 7.62 -14.72 8.73
C PRO A 33 6.43 -14.46 9.62
N LYS A 34 5.98 -13.19 9.71
CA LYS A 34 4.70 -12.90 10.35
C LYS A 34 3.76 -13.92 9.75
N PRO A 35 3.06 -14.74 10.56
CA PRO A 35 2.21 -15.79 10.03
C PRO A 35 1.35 -15.13 8.96
N SER A 36 1.69 -15.41 7.71
CA SER A 36 1.05 -14.75 6.59
C SER A 36 -0.28 -15.46 6.55
N VAL A 37 -1.28 -14.79 7.13
CA VAL A 37 -2.65 -15.23 6.98
C VAL A 37 -2.83 -15.38 5.48
N ASP A 38 -3.23 -16.57 5.05
CA ASP A 38 -3.52 -16.82 3.65
C ASP A 38 -4.75 -15.98 3.30
N VAL A 39 -4.49 -14.74 2.87
CA VAL A 39 -5.53 -13.76 2.55
C VAL A 39 -6.18 -14.24 1.25
N PRO A 40 -7.49 -14.52 1.25
CA PRO A 40 -8.20 -14.92 0.04
C PRO A 40 -8.03 -13.87 -1.06
N GLU A 41 -7.76 -14.34 -2.28
CA GLU A 41 -7.65 -13.44 -3.42
C GLU A 41 -9.01 -12.81 -3.78
N PRO A 42 -9.04 -11.52 -4.15
CA PRO A 42 -10.24 -10.87 -4.66
C PRO A 42 -10.81 -11.57 -5.88
N LYS A 43 -12.15 -11.54 -5.98
CA LYS A 43 -12.85 -12.00 -7.17
C LYS A 43 -12.59 -11.06 -8.34
N GLU A 44 -12.38 -11.63 -9.53
CA GLU A 44 -12.25 -10.84 -10.75
C GLU A 44 -13.51 -10.03 -11.09
N PHE A 45 -13.29 -8.83 -11.63
CA PHE A 45 -14.33 -7.95 -12.13
C PHE A 45 -14.32 -7.86 -13.65
N LYS A 46 -15.42 -8.32 -14.27
CA LYS A 46 -15.58 -8.43 -15.73
C LYS A 46 -16.08 -7.16 -16.42
N GLY A 47 -16.42 -6.11 -15.66
CA GLY A 47 -16.96 -4.87 -16.21
C GLY A 47 -18.49 -4.78 -16.20
N THR A 48 -19.17 -5.42 -15.24
CA THR A 48 -20.62 -5.28 -15.07
C THR A 48 -20.98 -3.82 -14.81
N ARG A 49 -22.08 -3.34 -15.41
CA ARG A 49 -22.53 -1.94 -15.26
C ARG A 49 -23.37 -1.68 -14.01
N PHE A 50 -23.46 -2.65 -13.10
CA PHE A 50 -24.18 -2.48 -11.84
C PHE A 50 -23.29 -1.85 -10.79
N ARG A 51 -23.75 -0.73 -10.21
CA ARG A 51 -23.05 -0.03 -9.13
C ARG A 51 -22.66 -0.97 -7.98
N ARG A 52 -23.58 -1.85 -7.57
CA ARG A 52 -23.34 -2.80 -6.48
C ARG A 52 -22.14 -3.71 -6.74
N ASP A 53 -21.96 -4.18 -7.97
CA ASP A 53 -20.83 -5.06 -8.31
C ASP A 53 -19.50 -4.30 -8.30
N VAL A 54 -19.51 -3.04 -8.73
CA VAL A 54 -18.35 -2.15 -8.68
C VAL A 54 -17.97 -1.86 -7.23
N ASP A 55 -18.94 -1.51 -6.39
CA ASP A 55 -18.72 -1.20 -4.97
C ASP A 55 -18.19 -2.45 -4.24
N ASN A 56 -18.76 -3.63 -4.51
CA ASN A 56 -18.30 -4.89 -3.93
C ASN A 56 -16.87 -5.24 -4.35
N PHE A 57 -16.52 -5.04 -5.62
CA PHE A 57 -15.17 -5.27 -6.11
C PHE A 57 -14.15 -4.35 -5.44
N LEU A 58 -14.42 -3.04 -5.41
CA LEU A 58 -13.52 -2.07 -4.80
C LEU A 58 -13.33 -2.33 -3.31
N TRP A 59 -14.42 -2.63 -2.61
CA TRP A 59 -14.37 -2.99 -1.19
C TRP A 59 -13.51 -4.23 -0.96
N GLY A 60 -13.73 -5.32 -1.72
CA GLY A 60 -12.98 -6.56 -1.58
C GLY A 60 -11.48 -6.39 -1.85
N VAL A 61 -11.12 -5.63 -2.88
CA VAL A 61 -9.71 -5.36 -3.22
C VAL A 61 -9.03 -4.48 -2.17
N GLU A 62 -9.74 -3.50 -1.60
CA GLU A 62 -9.19 -2.67 -0.52
C GLU A 62 -8.93 -3.49 0.76
N GLN A 63 -9.85 -4.39 1.13
CA GLN A 63 -9.63 -5.29 2.26
C GLN A 63 -8.44 -6.23 2.03
N TYR A 64 -8.28 -6.73 0.80
CA TYR A 64 -7.11 -7.53 0.42
C TYR A 64 -5.80 -6.74 0.59
N PHE A 65 -5.77 -5.46 0.18
CA PHE A 65 -4.59 -4.61 0.38
C PHE A 65 -4.30 -4.35 1.85
N CYS A 66 -5.32 -4.07 2.66
CA CYS A 66 -5.16 -3.93 4.11
C CYS A 66 -4.58 -5.19 4.73
N ALA A 67 -5.09 -6.37 4.37
CA ALA A 67 -4.64 -7.64 4.92
C ALA A 67 -3.22 -8.03 4.45
N LYS A 68 -2.84 -7.70 3.20
CA LYS A 68 -1.49 -7.92 2.66
C LYS A 68 -0.48 -6.82 3.03
N GLY A 69 -0.92 -5.72 3.65
CA GLY A 69 -0.06 -4.58 3.99
C GLY A 69 0.38 -3.74 2.79
N ILE A 70 -0.38 -3.76 1.69
CA ILE A 70 -0.08 -2.95 0.50
C ILE A 70 -0.58 -1.52 0.74
N MET A 71 0.34 -0.58 0.99
CA MET A 71 0.00 0.81 1.29
C MET A 71 0.26 1.80 0.16
N ASN A 72 1.14 1.46 -0.78
CA ASN A 72 1.49 2.37 -1.88
C ASN A 72 0.37 2.43 -2.92
N ASP A 73 -0.17 3.61 -3.19
CA ASP A 73 -1.29 3.80 -4.12
C ASP A 73 -0.98 3.35 -5.55
N ALA A 74 0.24 3.58 -6.04
CA ALA A 74 0.62 3.11 -7.37
C ALA A 74 0.64 1.57 -7.42
N THR A 75 1.15 0.92 -6.37
CA THR A 75 1.09 -0.54 -6.23
C THR A 75 -0.34 -1.03 -6.13
N LYS A 76 -1.19 -0.39 -5.31
CA LYS A 76 -2.63 -0.72 -5.20
C LYS A 76 -3.32 -0.66 -6.56
N VAL A 77 -3.12 0.41 -7.32
CA VAL A 77 -3.73 0.57 -8.65
C VAL A 77 -3.25 -0.51 -9.62
N ILE A 78 -1.95 -0.82 -9.64
CA ILE A 78 -1.39 -1.87 -10.50
C ILE A 78 -1.93 -3.25 -10.09
N THR A 79 -1.99 -3.56 -8.80
CA THR A 79 -2.50 -4.84 -8.30
C THR A 79 -4.01 -4.98 -8.49
N ALA A 80 -4.79 -3.91 -8.27
CA ALA A 80 -6.24 -3.91 -8.52
C ALA A 80 -6.55 -4.20 -9.99
N ALA A 81 -5.72 -3.68 -10.91
CA ALA A 81 -5.83 -3.95 -12.33
C ALA A 81 -5.58 -5.42 -12.70
N MET A 82 -4.86 -6.20 -11.89
CA MET A 82 -4.66 -7.63 -12.10
C MET A 82 -5.96 -8.44 -11.92
N TYR A 83 -6.91 -7.90 -11.13
CA TYR A 83 -8.21 -8.52 -10.89
C TYR A 83 -9.30 -7.99 -11.82
N LEU A 84 -8.94 -7.25 -12.88
CA LEU A 84 -9.87 -6.89 -13.95
C LEU A 84 -9.80 -7.94 -15.06
N SER A 85 -10.95 -8.36 -15.55
CA SER A 85 -11.07 -9.26 -16.71
C SER A 85 -12.08 -8.73 -17.74
N ASP A 86 -12.14 -9.39 -18.89
CA ASP A 86 -13.05 -9.07 -20.00
C ASP A 86 -13.08 -7.57 -20.38
N VAL A 87 -14.26 -6.96 -20.34
CA VAL A 87 -14.51 -5.59 -20.79
C VAL A 87 -13.80 -4.58 -19.89
N ALA A 88 -13.71 -4.86 -18.58
CA ALA A 88 -13.01 -3.98 -17.64
C ALA A 88 -11.50 -3.92 -17.94
N LEU A 89 -10.88 -5.06 -18.20
CA LEU A 89 -9.45 -5.13 -18.53
C LEU A 89 -9.14 -4.39 -19.85
N LEU A 90 -9.99 -4.55 -20.87
CA LEU A 90 -9.82 -3.83 -22.14
C LEU A 90 -9.92 -2.31 -21.96
N TRP A 91 -10.91 -1.85 -21.19
CA TRP A 91 -11.06 -0.43 -20.88
C TRP A 91 -9.83 0.12 -20.13
N TRP A 92 -9.36 -0.61 -19.11
CA TRP A 92 -8.18 -0.22 -18.34
C TRP A 92 -6.94 -0.10 -19.23
N ARG A 93 -6.65 -1.09 -20.08
CA ARG A 93 -5.52 -1.05 -21.03
C ARG A 93 -5.56 0.21 -21.90
N ARG A 94 -6.73 0.55 -22.45
CA ARG A 94 -6.91 1.76 -23.27
C ARG A 94 -6.71 3.04 -22.45
N ARG A 95 -7.23 3.08 -21.23
CA ARG A 95 -7.07 4.23 -20.35
C ARG A 95 -5.61 4.45 -19.96
N SER A 96 -4.89 3.39 -19.59
CA SER A 96 -3.48 3.47 -19.17
C SER A 96 -2.53 3.79 -20.31
N THR A 97 -2.82 3.39 -21.55
CA THR A 97 -2.04 3.83 -22.73
C THR A 97 -2.29 5.30 -23.04
N ASN A 98 -3.53 5.78 -22.93
CA ASN A 98 -3.88 7.18 -23.13
C ASN A 98 -3.21 8.10 -22.10
N VAL A 99 -3.19 7.73 -20.81
CA VAL A 99 -2.50 8.50 -19.76
C VAL A 99 -1.00 8.60 -20.07
N ARG A 100 -0.35 7.48 -20.40
CA ARG A 100 1.10 7.46 -20.72
C ARG A 100 1.47 8.27 -21.96
N ARG A 101 0.55 8.43 -22.91
CA ARG A 101 0.76 9.23 -24.13
C ARG A 101 0.43 10.72 -23.96
N GLY A 102 0.18 11.21 -22.74
CA GLY A 102 -0.13 12.62 -22.50
C GLY A 102 -1.57 13.01 -22.84
N GLY A 103 -2.51 12.06 -22.68
CA GLY A 103 -3.96 12.13 -22.95
C GLY A 103 -4.52 13.43 -23.51
N THR A 104 -4.92 13.40 -24.77
CA THR A 104 -5.73 14.43 -25.43
C THR A 104 -7.02 14.66 -24.64
N LYS A 105 -7.31 15.92 -24.30
CA LYS A 105 -8.62 16.33 -23.76
C LYS A 105 -9.69 15.88 -24.76
N ILE A 106 -10.54 14.94 -24.36
CA ILE A 106 -11.72 14.58 -25.14
C ILE A 106 -12.67 15.77 -24.97
N GLY A 107 -12.78 16.60 -26.00
CA GLY A 107 -13.81 17.62 -26.08
C GLY A 107 -15.17 16.93 -26.07
N THR A 108 -15.98 17.29 -25.07
CA THR A 108 -17.42 17.01 -25.03
C THR A 108 -18.15 17.73 -26.16
#